data_AF-A0A7K4IH91-F1
#
_entry.id   AF-A0A7K4IH91-F1
#
_cell.length_a   1.000
_cell.length_b   1.000
_cell.length_c   1.000
_cell.angle_alpha   90.00
_cell.angle_beta   90.00
_cell.angle_gamma   90.00
#
_symmetry.space_group_name_H-M   'P 1'
#
loop_
_entity.id
_entity.type
_entity.pdbx_description
1 polymer ?
#
loop_
_entity_poly.entity_id
_entity_poly.type
_entity_poly.pdbx_seq_one_letter_code
_entity_poly.pdbx_strand_id
1 'polypeptide(L)' 'IFQELKSTGATFTVYLRYMQKDALAKIPNVRVSEVFEDHVRLENPSGFGILAFEDVLYLSIPRVGA' A
#
# COMPACT_ATOMS: atom_id res chain seq x y z
N ILE A 1 6.18 -12.95 2.71
CA ILE A 1 6.35 -11.64 3.38
C ILE A 1 5.03 -10.94 3.69
N PHE A 2 4.13 -10.69 2.73
CA PHE A 2 2.88 -9.94 3.03
C PHE A 2 1.94 -10.64 4.01
N GLN A 3 1.83 -11.98 3.96
CA GLN A 3 1.06 -12.75 4.96
C GLN A 3 1.65 -12.60 6.37
N GLU A 4 2.97 -12.57 6.49
CA GLU A 4 3.66 -12.35 7.77
C GLU A 4 3.43 -10.92 8.28
N LEU A 5 3.63 -9.92 7.42
CA LEU A 5 3.37 -8.51 7.74
C LEU A 5 1.91 -8.27 8.17
N LYS A 6 0.96 -8.99 7.54
CA LYS A 6 -0.45 -8.99 7.96
C LYS A 6 -0.60 -9.59 9.36
N SER A 7 -0.01 -10.76 9.60
CA SER A 7 -0.11 -11.47 10.88
C SER A 7 0.49 -10.70 12.06
N THR A 8 1.57 -9.96 11.82
CA THR A 8 2.24 -9.15 12.86
C THR A 8 1.62 -7.77 13.02
N GLY A 9 0.81 -7.31 12.06
CA GLY A 9 0.28 -5.94 12.04
C GLY A 9 1.37 -4.88 11.87
N ALA A 10 2.55 -5.26 11.37
CA ALA A 10 3.68 -4.35 11.23
C ALA A 10 3.34 -3.19 10.28
N THR A 11 3.78 -1.99 10.66
CA THR A 11 3.69 -0.79 9.82
C THR A 11 5.01 -0.56 9.09
N PHE A 12 4.92 -0.09 7.84
CA PHE A 12 6.08 0.18 6.99
C PHE A 12 5.81 1.40 6.10
N THR A 13 6.86 1.84 5.38
CA THR A 13 6.77 2.92 4.41
C THR A 13 6.84 2.35 3.00
N VAL A 14 5.87 2.71 2.17
CA VAL A 14 5.88 2.37 0.74
C VAL A 14 6.57 3.49 -0.03
N TYR A 15 7.50 3.11 -0.91
CA TYR A 15 8.22 4.01 -1.79
C TYR A 15 7.76 3.74 -3.23
N LEU A 16 7.16 4.74 -3.87
CA LEU A 16 6.68 4.66 -5.24
C LEU A 16 7.58 5.50 -6.13
N ARG A 17 8.28 4.85 -7.06
CA ARG A 17 9.08 5.53 -8.08
C ARG A 17 8.25 5.69 -9.34
N TYR A 18 8.02 6.92 -9.77
CA TYR A 18 7.40 7.16 -11.06
C TYR A 18 8.47 7.02 -12.15
N MET A 19 8.29 6.12 -13.11
CA MET A 19 9.28 5.95 -14.19
C MET A 19 9.36 7.18 -15.11
N GLN A 20 8.29 7.96 -15.20
CA GLN A 20 8.16 9.12 -16.09
C GLN A 20 8.61 10.45 -15.46
N LYS A 21 8.87 10.47 -14.15
CA LYS A 21 9.29 11.67 -13.41
C LYS A 21 10.36 11.24 -12.41
N ASP A 22 11.47 11.96 -12.27
CA ASP A 22 12.45 11.72 -11.20
C ASP A 22 11.88 12.14 -9.83
N ALA A 23 10.78 11.50 -9.44
CA ALA A 23 10.01 11.75 -8.25
C ALA A 23 9.76 10.42 -7.54
N LEU A 24 10.09 10.40 -6.25
CA LEU A 24 9.85 9.29 -5.35
C LEU A 24 8.78 9.71 -4.35
N ALA A 25 7.57 9.15 -4.47
CA ALA A 25 6.55 9.34 -3.46
C ALA A 25 6.81 8.39 -2.28
N LYS A 26 6.63 8.92 -1.07
CA LYS A 26 6.78 8.17 0.19
C LYS A 26 5.44 8.14 0.90
N ILE A 27 4.97 6.96 1.25
CA ILE A 27 3.69 6.75 1.93
C ILE A 27 3.98 6.06 3.27
N PRO A 28 3.97 6.79 4.40
CA PRO A 28 4.28 6.23 5.70
C PRO A 28 3.07 5.52 6.33
N ASN A 29 3.33 4.79 7.42
CA ASN A 29 2.32 4.16 8.28
C ASN A 29 1.37 3.22 7.53
N VAL A 30 1.91 2.49 6.56
CA VAL A 30 1.16 1.53 5.77
C VAL A 30 1.19 0.17 6.47
N ARG A 31 0.05 -0.51 6.53
CA ARG A 31 -0.07 -1.89 6.96
C ARG A 31 -0.74 -2.74 5.87
N VAL A 32 -0.52 -4.06 5.93
CA VAL A 32 -1.25 -5.01 5.08
C VAL A 32 -2.64 -5.27 5.70
N SER A 33 -3.69 -4.95 4.96
CA SER A 33 -5.08 -5.25 5.33
C SER A 33 -5.46 -6.65 4.87
N GLU A 34 -5.31 -6.91 3.57
CA GLU A 34 -5.69 -8.18 2.94
C GLU A 34 -4.66 -8.61 1.90
N VAL A 35 -4.51 -9.92 1.72
CA VAL A 35 -3.60 -10.53 0.75
C VAL A 35 -4.43 -11.42 -0.14
N PHE A 36 -4.42 -11.13 -1.43
CA PHE A 36 -5.06 -11.91 -2.48
C PHE A 36 -4.00 -12.60 -3.33
N GLU A 37 -4.44 -13.40 -4.30
CA GLU A 37 -3.53 -14.16 -5.18
C GLU A 37 -2.73 -13.26 -6.13
N ASP A 38 -3.31 -12.14 -6.55
CA ASP A 38 -2.78 -11.23 -7.57
C ASP A 38 -2.38 -9.84 -7.01
N HIS A 39 -2.90 -9.47 -5.84
CA HIS A 39 -2.65 -8.17 -5.23
C HIS A 39 -2.70 -8.18 -3.69
N VAL A 40 -2.23 -7.09 -3.10
CA VAL A 40 -2.28 -6.83 -1.67
C VAL A 40 -3.06 -5.54 -1.43
N ARG A 41 -4.02 -5.58 -0.51
CA ARG A 41 -4.72 -4.40 -0.02
C ARG A 41 -3.95 -3.81 1.16
N LEU A 42 -3.57 -2.56 1.01
CA LEU A 42 -2.84 -1.76 1.99
C LEU A 42 -3.78 -0.76 2.67
N GLU A 43 -3.42 -0.33 3.87
CA GLU A 43 -4.18 0.67 4.62
C GLU A 43 -3.23 1.62 5.35
N ASN A 44 -3.60 2.90 5.40
CA ASN A 44 -2.98 3.91 6.25
C ASN A 44 -4.07 4.86 6.81
N PRO A 45 -3.72 5.92 7.57
CA PRO A 45 -4.71 6.88 8.07
C PRO A 45 -5.48 7.61 6.96
N SER A 46 -4.87 7.81 5.79
CA SER A 46 -5.48 8.51 4.65
C SER A 46 -6.46 7.65 3.86
N GLY A 47 -6.39 6.32 3.97
CA GLY A 47 -7.27 5.43 3.23
C GLY A 47 -6.71 4.04 2.99
N PHE A 48 -7.19 3.42 1.92
CA PHE A 48 -6.72 2.14 1.41
C PHE A 48 -5.83 2.33 0.19
N GLY A 49 -4.95 1.37 -0.09
CA GLY A 49 -4.13 1.26 -1.29
C GLY A 49 -4.21 -0.15 -1.87
N ILE A 50 -3.92 -0.31 -3.15
CA ILE A 50 -3.75 -1.62 -3.78
C ILE A 50 -2.27 -1.74 -4.21
N LEU A 51 -1.71 -2.93 -4.13
CA LEU A 51 -0.39 -3.25 -4.65
C LEU A 51 -0.52 -4.54 -5.46
N ALA A 52 -0.64 -4.42 -6.78
CA ALA A 52 -0.62 -5.59 -7.66
C ALA A 52 0.83 -6.05 -7.90
N PHE A 53 1.01 -7.35 -8.11
CA PHE A 53 2.36 -7.92 -8.29
C PHE A 53 3.00 -7.59 -9.64
N GLU A 54 2.18 -7.36 -10.67
CA GLU A 54 2.65 -7.03 -12.02
C GLU A 54 2.90 -5.53 -12.20
N ASP A 55 2.07 -4.68 -11.58
CA ASP A 55 2.20 -3.22 -11.65
C ASP A 55 1.87 -2.58 -10.29
N VAL A 56 2.80 -1.77 -9.78
CA VAL A 56 2.61 -1.08 -8.50
C VAL A 56 1.63 0.08 -8.68
N LEU A 57 0.33 -0.19 -8.50
CA LEU A 57 -0.74 0.79 -8.59
C LEU A 57 -1.31 1.15 -7.21
N TYR A 58 -0.77 2.18 -6.55
CA TYR A 58 -1.34 2.67 -5.29
C TYR A 58 -2.54 3.60 -5.55
N LEU A 59 -3.74 3.13 -5.24
CA LEU A 59 -4.97 3.94 -5.26
C LEU A 59 -5.39 4.31 -3.85
N SER A 60 -5.23 5.57 -3.44
CA SER A 60 -5.75 6.06 -2.14
C SER A 60 -7.27 6.16 -2.19
N ILE A 61 -7.98 5.24 -1.53
CA ILE A 61 -9.45 5.34 -1.35
C ILE A 61 -9.73 6.01 0.01
N PRO A 62 -10.26 7.24 0.03
CA PRO A 62 -10.57 7.93 1.28
C PRO A 62 -11.56 7.13 2.12
N ARG A 63 -11.43 7.17 3.45
CA ARG A 63 -12.48 6.67 4.34
C ARG A 63 -13.67 7.61 4.23
N VAL A 64 -14.85 7.06 3.94
CA VAL A 64 -16.09 7.83 3.99
C VAL A 64 -16.26 8.34 5.42
N GLY A 65 -16.17 9.67 5.62
CA GLY A 65 -16.36 10.33 6.92
C GLY A 65 -15.11 10.97 7.56
N ALA A 66 -14.02 11.19 6.83
CA ALA A 66 -12.91 12.04 7.27
C ALA A 66 -13.15 13.52 6.94
#